data_AF-D9PGI5-F1
#
_entry.id   AF-D9PGI5-F1
#
_cell.length_a   1.000
_cell.length_b   1.000
_cell.length_c   1.000
_cell.angle_alpha   90.00
_cell.angle_beta   90.00
_cell.angle_gamma   90.00
#
_symmetry.space_group_name_H-M   'P 1'
#
loop_
_entity.id
_entity.type
_entity.pdbx_description
1 polymer ?
#
loop_
_entity_poly.entity_id
_entity_poly.type
_entity_poly.pdbx_seq_one_letter_code
_entity_poly.pdbx_strand_id
1 'polypeptide(L)' 'MENIIILHNIRSLLNVAAIFRTADAIGIDKIYLSGFSATPIDRFGRERKDFQKSSLGAHNFVE' A
#
# COMPACT_ATOMS: atom_id res chain seq x y z
N MET A 1 9.43 -18.28 7.25
CA MET A 1 9.86 -17.61 6.00
C MET A 1 9.03 -16.35 5.91
N GLU A 2 9.64 -15.21 5.62
CA GLU A 2 8.95 -13.92 5.52
C GLU A 2 8.54 -13.69 4.05
N ASN A 3 7.27 -13.41 3.81
CA ASN A 3 6.68 -13.13 2.51
C ASN A 3 6.66 -11.63 2.27
N ILE A 4 7.40 -11.18 1.26
CA ILE A 4 7.61 -9.76 0.98
C ILE A 4 7.19 -9.46 -0.46
N ILE A 5 6.54 -8.31 -0.66
CA ILE A 5 6.28 -7.77 -2.00
C ILE A 5 6.90 -6.38 -2.17
N ILE A 6 7.30 -6.06 -3.40
CA ILE A 6 7.89 -4.76 -3.75
C ILE A 6 7.06 -4.15 -4.88
N LEU A 7 6.48 -2.98 -4.63
CA LEU A 7 5.68 -2.22 -5.59
C LEU A 7 6.53 -1.08 -6.17
N HIS A 8 7.23 -1.39 -7.25
CA HIS A 8 8.10 -0.45 -7.93
C HIS A 8 7.37 0.28 -9.06
N ASN A 9 7.40 1.61 -9.05
CA ASN A 9 6.91 2.47 -10.15
C ASN A 9 5.45 2.21 -10.58
N ILE A 10 4.55 1.91 -9.64
CA ILE A 10 3.11 1.79 -9.90
C ILE A 10 2.47 3.18 -9.82
N ARG A 11 2.10 3.74 -10.97
CA ARG A 11 1.51 5.09 -11.05
C ARG A 11 0.11 5.20 -10.42
N SER A 12 -0.70 4.14 -10.53
CA SER A 12 -2.09 4.16 -10.04
C SER A 12 -2.12 3.97 -8.53
N LEU A 13 -2.50 5.02 -7.80
CA LEU A 13 -2.72 4.98 -6.36
C LEU A 13 -3.76 3.92 -5.97
N LEU A 14 -4.87 3.83 -6.72
CA LEU A 14 -5.93 2.86 -6.44
C LEU A 14 -5.44 1.42 -6.60
N ASN A 15 -4.55 1.17 -7.57
CA ASN A 15 -3.96 -0.16 -7.75
C ASN A 15 -3.02 -0.50 -6.60
N VAL A 16 -2.18 0.46 -6.17
CA VAL A 16 -1.32 0.26 -4.99
C VAL A 16 -2.19 -0.08 -3.77
N ALA A 17 -3.22 0.72 -3.49
CA ALA A 17 -4.11 0.48 -2.36
C ALA A 17 -4.89 -0.85 -2.46
N ALA A 18 -5.30 -1.28 -3.64
CA ALA A 18 -5.93 -2.58 -3.84
C ALA A 18 -4.96 -3.74 -3.55
N ILE A 19 -3.68 -3.59 -3.91
CA ILE A 19 -2.65 -4.57 -3.60
C ILE A 19 -2.46 -4.70 -2.08
N PHE A 20 -2.50 -3.61 -1.32
CA PHE A 20 -2.48 -3.68 0.15
C PHE A 20 -3.61 -4.55 0.70
N ARG A 21 -4.82 -4.38 0.17
CA ARG A 21 -5.97 -5.20 0.56
C ARG A 21 -5.78 -6.68 0.21
N THR A 22 -5.22 -6.98 -0.96
CA THR A 22 -4.92 -8.36 -1.35
C THR A 22 -3.81 -8.96 -0.49
N ALA A 23 -2.76 -8.19 -0.21
CA ALA A 23 -1.62 -8.59 0.60
C ALA A 23 -2.03 -8.97 2.03
N ASP A 24 -2.90 -8.17 2.64
CA ASP A 24 -3.53 -8.45 3.93
C ASP A 24 -4.33 -9.77 3.90
N ALA A 25 -5.13 -9.99 2.85
CA ALA A 25 -5.95 -11.20 2.71
C ALA A 25 -5.15 -12.49 2.50
N ILE A 26 -3.92 -12.42 1.95
CA ILE A 26 -3.10 -13.59 1.64
C ILE A 26 -1.92 -13.80 2.61
N GLY A 27 -1.78 -12.96 3.64
CA GLY A 27 -0.74 -13.10 4.67
C GLY A 27 0.66 -12.71 4.18
N ILE A 28 0.78 -11.56 3.52
CA ILE A 28 2.08 -10.91 3.26
C ILE A 28 2.58 -10.21 4.53
N ASP A 29 3.86 -10.37 4.85
CA ASP A 29 4.46 -9.80 6.05
C ASP A 29 4.94 -8.35 5.84
N LYS A 30 5.44 -8.02 4.63
CA LYS A 30 5.91 -6.66 4.29
C LYS A 30 5.62 -6.23 2.86
N ILE A 31 5.36 -4.94 2.69
CA ILE A 31 5.18 -4.27 1.40
C ILE A 31 6.17 -3.11 1.30
N TYR A 32 7.12 -3.18 0.35
CA TYR A 32 7.99 -2.06 0.05
C TYR A 32 7.46 -1.25 -1.13
N LEU A 33 7.35 0.06 -0.95
CA LEU A 33 7.05 1.00 -2.02
C LEU A 33 8.35 1.62 -2.54
N SER A 34 8.51 1.67 -3.87
CA SER A 34 9.75 2.17 -4.49
C SER A 34 9.46 3.04 -5.71
N GLY A 35 10.37 3.97 -5.96
CA GLY A 35 10.29 4.91 -7.08
C GLY A 35 9.16 5.91 -6.90
N PHE A 36 8.31 6.07 -7.92
CA PHE A 36 7.17 7.01 -7.86
C PHE A 36 5.85 6.37 -7.40
N SER A 37 5.87 5.13 -6.89
CA SER A 37 4.67 4.49 -6.34
C SER A 37 4.05 5.31 -5.22
N ALA A 38 2.73 5.48 -5.25
CA ALA A 38 2.02 6.29 -4.27
C ALA A 38 2.07 5.66 -2.87
N THR A 39 2.34 6.50 -1.86
CA THR A 39 2.31 6.12 -0.44
C THR A 39 0.93 6.39 0.18
N PRO A 40 0.56 5.70 1.28
CA PRO A 40 -0.69 5.97 2.01
C PRO A 40 -0.79 7.41 2.55
N ILE A 41 0.37 8.03 2.79
CA ILE A 41 0.50 9.41 3.26
C ILE A 41 0.81 10.35 2.09
N ASP A 42 0.24 11.55 2.11
CA ASP A 42 0.54 12.61 1.14
C ASP A 42 1.82 13.39 1.48
N ARG A 43 2.21 14.32 0.61
CA ARG A 43 3.41 15.14 0.78
C ARG A 43 3.38 16.08 2.00
N PHE A 44 2.22 16.24 2.64
CA PHE A 44 2.01 17.07 3.82
C PHE A 44 1.84 16.24 5.09
N GLY A 45 2.09 14.92 5.04
CA GLY A 45 1.96 14.05 6.20
C GLY A 45 0.51 13.64 6.51
N ARG A 46 -0.43 13.83 5.59
CA ARG A 46 -1.85 13.52 5.80
C ARG A 46 -2.22 12.20 5.15
N GLU A 47 -3.09 11.43 5.80
CA GLU A 47 -3.66 10.23 5.18
C GLU A 47 -4.45 10.56 3.91
N ARG A 48 -4.22 9.75 2.88
CA ARG A 48 -4.93 9.86 1.62
C ARG A 48 -6.28 9.11 1.72
N LYS A 49 -7.37 9.87 1.74
CA LYS A 49 -8.74 9.31 1.86
C LYS A 49 -9.10 8.31 0.76
N ASP A 50 -8.60 8.54 -0.45
CA ASP A 50 -8.75 7.63 -1.59
C ASP A 50 -7.96 6.33 -1.42
N PHE A 51 -6.75 6.40 -0.84
CA PHE A 51 -5.96 5.22 -0.47
C PHE A 51 -6.66 4.42 0.63
N GLN A 52 -7.11 5.09 1.69
CA GLN A 52 -7.85 4.47 2.80
C GLN A 52 -9.12 3.78 2.30
N LYS A 53 -9.90 4.47 1.45
CA LYS A 53 -11.12 3.92 0.85
C LYS A 53 -10.85 2.68 0.01
N SER A 54 -9.77 2.69 -0.78
CA SER A 54 -9.47 1.57 -1.70
C SER A 54 -8.84 0.37 -0.99
N SER A 55 -8.02 0.60 0.03
CA SER A 55 -7.38 -0.45 0.83
C SER A 55 -8.28 -1.01 1.93
N LEU A 56 -9.42 -0.36 2.23
CA LEU A 56 -10.32 -0.70 3.35
C LEU A 56 -9.60 -0.80 4.71
N GLY A 57 -8.58 0.04 4.92
CA GLY A 57 -7.80 0.05 6.17
C GLY A 57 -6.60 -0.90 6.22
N ALA A 58 -6.39 -1.73 5.20
CA ALA A 58 -5.25 -2.67 5.14
C ALA A 58 -3.86 -2.00 5.15
N HIS A 59 -3.79 -0.70 4.88
CA HIS A 59 -2.53 0.08 4.96
C HIS A 59 -2.04 0.36 6.38
N ASN A 60 -2.86 0.07 7.41
CA ASN A 60 -2.47 0.19 8.81
C ASN A 60 -1.73 -1.05 9.33
N PHE A 61 -1.74 -2.14 8.58
CA PHE A 61 -1.24 -3.46 9.02
C PHE A 61 0.19 -3.74 8.57
N VAL A 62 0.75 -2.91 7.69
CA VAL A 62 2.05 -3.12 7.07
C VAL A 62 2.95 -1.92 7.35
N GLU A 63 4.00 -2.14 8.15
CA GLU A 63 5.08 -1.16 8.38
C GLU A 63 5.93 -0.91 7.14
#